data_AF-A0A0J7K722-F1
#
_entry.id   AF-A0A0J7K722-F1
#
_cell.length_a   1.000
_cell.length_b   1.000
_cell.length_c   1.000
_cell.angle_alpha   90.00
_cell.angle_beta   90.00
_cell.angle_gamma   90.00
#
_symmetry.space_group_name_H-M   'P 1'
#
loop_
_entity.id
_entity.type
_entity.pdbx_description
1 polymer ?
#
loop_
_entity_poly.entity_id
_entity_poly.type
_entity_poly.pdbx_seq_one_letter_code
_entity_poly.pdbx_strand_id
1 'polypeptide(L)'
;MSTEERICKLRNLLDSDTPSGDVTNYTLNPIFYLERDMPMRALLRDLGIQELLKPDAINLDDFFVDDESVHLGNAVHRISVSVTEEDTEACAANVIYTGQKTSRGPQYNYLNYNFPFVWLIYDKQRRNVLFVGAFNKFEK
;
A
#
# COMPACT_ATOMS: atom_id res chain seq x y z
N MET A 1 18.63 -19.19 6.30
CA MET A 1 17.52 -18.60 7.07
C MET A 1 16.25 -18.74 6.25
N SER A 2 15.24 -19.41 6.78
CA SER A 2 13.96 -19.64 6.09
C SER A 2 13.10 -18.36 6.05
N THR A 3 12.08 -18.33 5.19
CA THR A 3 11.10 -17.23 5.15
C THR A 3 10.38 -17.06 6.48
N GLU A 4 10.07 -18.17 7.15
CA GLU A 4 9.40 -18.18 8.45
C GLU A 4 10.28 -17.55 9.53
N GLU A 5 11.56 -17.92 9.60
CA GLU A 5 12.52 -17.34 10.55
C GLU A 5 12.62 -15.81 10.38
N ARG A 6 12.61 -15.33 9.13
CA ARG A 6 12.65 -13.88 8.82
C ARG A 6 11.38 -13.16 9.26
N ILE A 7 10.21 -13.74 9.03
CA ILE A 7 8.93 -13.17 9.44
C ILE A 7 8.84 -13.10 10.96
N CYS A 8 9.25 -14.16 11.66
CA CYS A 8 9.30 -14.18 13.12
C CYS A 8 10.22 -13.09 13.65
N LYS A 9 11.42 -12.92 13.05
CA LYS A 9 12.35 -11.86 13.44
C LYS A 9 11.75 -10.46 13.26
N LEU A 10 11.07 -10.20 12.14
CA LEU A 10 10.41 -8.91 11.91
C LEU A 10 9.28 -8.66 12.91
N ARG A 11 8.42 -9.66 13.18
CA ARG A 11 7.34 -9.53 14.17
C ARG A 11 7.86 -9.22 15.56
N ASN A 12 8.91 -9.93 15.98
CA ASN A 12 9.54 -9.67 17.28
C ASN A 12 10.11 -8.25 17.37
N LEU A 13 10.67 -7.72 16.27
CA LEU A 13 11.15 -6.34 16.20
C LEU A 13 10.02 -5.33 16.32
N LEU A 14 8.91 -5.54 15.60
CA LEU A 14 7.74 -4.66 15.63
C LEU A 14 7.00 -4.69 16.99
N ASP A 15 7.06 -5.81 17.69
CA ASP A 15 6.41 -5.99 18.99
C ASP A 15 7.28 -5.54 20.18
N SER A 16 8.60 -5.39 19.99
CA SER A 16 9.48 -4.95 21.07
C SER A 16 9.25 -3.48 21.45
N ASP A 17 9.15 -3.18 22.75
CA ASP A 17 9.12 -1.80 23.28
C ASP A 17 10.52 -1.25 23.58
N THR A 18 11.52 -2.13 23.61
CA THR A 18 12.90 -1.77 23.95
C THR A 18 13.66 -1.32 22.71
N PRO A 19 14.15 -0.07 22.66
CA PRO A 19 15.18 0.30 21.70
C PRO A 19 16.37 -0.61 21.98
N SER A 20 16.81 -1.39 20.99
CA SER A 20 17.95 -2.27 21.10
C SER A 20 19.23 -1.46 21.32
N GLY A 21 19.58 -1.14 22.57
CA GLY A 21 20.86 -0.62 23.07
C GLY A 21 21.39 0.67 22.43
N ASP A 22 21.57 1.74 23.22
CA ASP A 22 22.31 2.98 22.90
C ASP A 22 22.42 3.34 21.40
N VAL A 23 21.29 3.48 20.72
CA VAL A 23 21.27 4.03 19.35
C VAL A 23 21.16 5.54 19.49
N THR A 24 22.30 6.20 19.70
CA THR A 24 22.42 7.66 19.85
C THR A 24 22.33 8.43 18.53
N ASN A 25 21.97 7.78 17.42
CA ASN A 25 21.94 8.37 16.07
C ASN A 25 20.54 8.31 15.45
N TYR A 26 19.56 8.96 16.09
CA TYR A 26 18.30 9.31 15.44
C TYR A 26 18.55 10.51 14.52
N THR A 27 18.94 10.30 13.27
CA THR A 27 19.17 11.44 12.35
C THR A 27 18.51 11.23 11.00
N LEU A 28 17.40 10.52 10.94
CA LEU A 28 16.62 10.40 9.71
C LEU A 28 15.14 10.40 10.05
N ASN A 29 14.55 11.59 10.14
CA ASN A 29 13.11 11.77 10.08
C ASN A 29 12.77 12.04 8.62
N PRO A 30 12.34 11.03 7.84
CA PRO A 30 11.98 11.23 6.45
C PRO A 30 10.69 12.05 6.35
N ILE A 31 10.79 13.27 5.84
CA ILE A 31 9.69 14.16 5.49
C ILE A 31 9.34 13.89 4.04
N PHE A 32 8.20 13.29 3.77
CA PHE A 32 7.84 12.98 2.40
C PHE A 32 6.35 13.08 2.17
N TYR A 33 6.00 13.38 0.93
CA TYR A 33 4.65 13.27 0.43
C TYR A 33 4.62 12.26 -0.70
N LEU A 34 3.62 11.37 -0.66
CA LEU A 34 3.40 10.33 -1.64
C LEU A 34 1.90 10.26 -1.95
N GLU A 35 1.54 10.45 -3.22
CA GLU A 35 0.22 10.11 -3.72
C GLU A 35 0.34 9.08 -4.84
N ARG A 36 -0.41 7.97 -4.72
CA ARG A 36 -0.32 6.88 -5.69
C ARG A 36 -1.68 6.25 -5.96
N ASP A 37 -2.06 6.24 -7.24
CA ASP A 37 -3.11 5.38 -7.76
C ASP A 37 -2.50 4.01 -8.10
N MET A 38 -3.08 2.94 -7.55
CA MET A 38 -2.71 1.56 -7.84
C MET A 38 -3.86 0.87 -8.58
N PRO A 39 -3.75 0.69 -9.91
CA PRO A 39 -4.77 0.00 -10.69
C PRO A 39 -4.85 -1.47 -10.28
N MET A 40 -6.00 -1.89 -9.76
CA MET A 40 -6.20 -3.24 -9.23
C MET A 40 -6.02 -4.31 -10.31
N ARG A 41 -6.35 -4.02 -11.58
CA ARG A 41 -6.08 -4.96 -12.68
C ARG A 41 -4.61 -5.32 -12.83
N ALA A 42 -3.72 -4.33 -12.72
CA ALA A 42 -2.28 -4.57 -12.83
C ALA A 42 -1.81 -5.41 -11.63
N LEU A 43 -2.25 -5.03 -10.43
CA LEU A 43 -1.95 -5.77 -9.20
C LEU A 43 -2.41 -7.23 -9.26
N LEU A 44 -3.66 -7.49 -9.67
CA LEU A 44 -4.20 -8.86 -9.76
C LEU A 44 -3.44 -9.71 -10.79
N ARG A 45 -2.93 -9.11 -11.87
CA ARG A 45 -2.05 -9.79 -12.83
C ARG A 45 -0.68 -10.10 -12.23
N ASP A 46 -0.06 -9.15 -11.56
CA ASP A 46 1.25 -9.32 -10.93
C ASP A 46 1.21 -10.36 -9.80
N LEU A 47 0.06 -10.49 -9.13
CA LEU A 47 -0.22 -11.52 -8.13
C LEU A 47 -0.61 -12.88 -8.72
N GLY A 48 -0.74 -13.00 -10.05
CA GLY A 48 -1.12 -14.25 -10.72
C GLY A 48 -2.60 -14.66 -10.57
N ILE A 49 -3.45 -13.77 -10.05
CA ILE A 49 -4.89 -13.99 -9.79
C ILE A 49 -5.78 -13.24 -10.79
N GLN A 50 -5.28 -13.06 -12.02
CA GLN A 50 -5.98 -12.36 -13.09
C GLN A 50 -7.29 -13.02 -13.53
N GLU A 51 -7.56 -14.26 -13.12
CA GLU A 51 -8.82 -14.94 -13.42
C GLU A 51 -10.02 -14.21 -12.83
N LEU A 52 -9.85 -13.51 -11.69
CA LEU A 52 -10.86 -12.65 -11.07
C LEU A 52 -11.27 -11.44 -11.95
N LEU A 53 -10.53 -11.17 -13.02
CA LEU A 53 -10.85 -10.11 -13.99
C LEU A 53 -11.75 -10.60 -15.13
N LYS A 54 -12.06 -11.90 -15.21
CA LYS A 54 -12.99 -12.42 -16.24
C LYS A 54 -14.42 -11.99 -15.90
N PRO A 55 -15.26 -11.72 -16.91
CA PRO A 55 -16.62 -11.24 -16.68
C PRO A 55 -17.48 -12.12 -15.76
N ASP A 56 -17.22 -13.42 -15.77
CA ASP A 56 -17.96 -14.48 -15.09
C ASP A 56 -17.27 -15.00 -13.81
N ALA A 57 -16.12 -14.43 -13.43
CA ALA A 57 -15.33 -14.94 -12.30
C ALA A 57 -15.88 -14.55 -10.93
N ILE A 58 -16.65 -13.46 -10.85
CA ILE A 58 -17.23 -12.95 -9.61
C ILE A 58 -18.71 -12.72 -9.87
N ASN A 59 -19.57 -13.44 -9.14
CA ASN A 59 -20.99 -13.15 -9.11
C ASN A 59 -21.21 -11.87 -8.29
N LEU A 60 -21.77 -10.84 -8.93
CA LEU A 60 -22.12 -9.56 -8.31
C LEU A 60 -23.63 -9.31 -8.27
N ASP A 61 -24.45 -10.31 -8.60
CA ASP A 61 -25.90 -10.17 -8.78
C ASP A 61 -26.58 -9.64 -7.50
N ASP A 62 -26.11 -10.06 -6.32
CA ASP A 62 -26.64 -9.60 -5.02
C ASP A 62 -26.37 -8.11 -4.72
N PHE A 63 -25.47 -7.45 -5.46
CA PHE A 63 -25.15 -6.03 -5.26
C PHE A 63 -26.02 -5.08 -6.07
N PHE A 64 -26.73 -5.57 -7.10
CA PHE A 64 -27.49 -4.75 -8.03
C PHE A 64 -28.95 -5.19 -8.05
N VAL A 65 -29.86 -4.22 -8.10
CA VAL A 65 -31.32 -4.48 -8.10
C VAL A 65 -31.81 -4.88 -9.50
N ASP A 66 -31.05 -4.55 -10.54
CA ASP A 66 -31.40 -4.83 -11.93
C ASP A 66 -30.75 -6.13 -12.43
N ASP A 67 -31.48 -6.87 -13.25
CA ASP A 67 -31.17 -8.22 -13.76
C ASP A 67 -30.12 -8.20 -14.90
N GLU A 68 -29.29 -7.15 -14.97
CA GLU A 68 -28.19 -7.07 -15.92
C GLU A 68 -26.94 -7.73 -15.32
N SER A 69 -26.31 -8.65 -16.03
CA SER A 69 -25.08 -9.31 -15.58
C SER A 69 -23.96 -8.27 -15.37
N VAL A 70 -23.69 -7.91 -14.12
CA VAL A 70 -22.62 -6.96 -13.77
C VAL A 70 -21.33 -7.72 -13.51
N HIS A 71 -20.27 -7.29 -14.18
CA HIS A 71 -18.93 -7.81 -13.95
C HIS A 71 -18.02 -6.75 -13.35
N LEU A 72 -16.97 -7.19 -12.65
CA LEU A 72 -15.93 -6.29 -12.17
C LEU A 72 -15.26 -5.61 -13.35
N GLY A 73 -15.61 -4.34 -13.56
CA GLY A 73 -14.99 -3.49 -14.56
C GLY A 73 -13.56 -3.20 -14.15
N ASN A 74 -13.30 -2.11 -13.44
CA ASN A 74 -11.97 -1.76 -12.92
C ASN A 74 -12.03 -1.48 -11.42
N ALA A 75 -10.90 -1.50 -10.75
CA ALA A 75 -10.78 -0.93 -9.41
C ALA A 75 -9.45 -0.21 -9.26
N VAL A 76 -9.42 0.83 -8.44
CA VAL A 76 -8.22 1.61 -8.12
C VAL A 76 -8.14 1.73 -6.61
N HIS A 77 -6.99 1.34 -6.06
CA HIS A 77 -6.63 1.65 -4.69
C HIS A 77 -5.75 2.89 -4.71
N ARG A 78 -6.23 4.01 -4.18
CA ARG A 78 -5.49 5.27 -4.08
C ARG A 78 -4.98 5.44 -2.67
N ILE A 79 -3.73 5.84 -2.54
CA ILE A 79 -3.11 6.21 -1.25
C ILE A 79 -2.57 7.63 -1.31
N SER A 80 -2.61 8.29 -0.16
CA SER A 80 -1.93 9.57 0.11
C SER A 80 -1.25 9.46 1.46
N VAL A 81 0.06 9.70 1.52
CA VAL A 81 0.85 9.68 2.75
C VAL A 81 1.68 10.94 2.84
N SER A 82 1.55 11.66 3.94
CA SER A 82 2.31 12.86 4.27
C SER A 82 2.99 12.62 5.61
N VAL A 83 4.31 12.69 5.63
CA VAL A 83 5.12 12.66 6.85
C VAL A 83 5.79 14.02 6.97
N THR A 84 5.56 14.72 8.07
CA THR A 84 6.18 16.01 8.41
C THR A 84 7.02 15.84 9.68
N GLU A 85 7.57 16.95 10.20
CA GLU A 85 8.30 16.94 11.46
C GLU A 85 7.40 16.69 12.68
N GLU A 86 6.15 17.16 12.59
CA GLU A 86 5.21 17.15 13.71
C GLU A 86 4.23 15.97 13.62
N ASP A 87 3.82 15.62 12.40
CA ASP A 87 2.69 14.71 12.19
C ASP A 87 2.91 13.74 11.03
N THR A 88 2.11 12.68 11.03
CA THR A 88 1.99 11.74 9.91
C THR A 88 0.52 11.53 9.57
N GLU A 89 0.15 11.86 8.34
CA GLU A 89 -1.18 11.64 7.79
C GLU A 89 -1.13 10.58 6.71
N ALA A 90 -1.99 9.56 6.82
CA ALA A 90 -2.10 8.51 5.83
C ALA A 90 -3.56 8.18 5.52
N CYS A 91 -3.91 8.24 4.24
CA CYS A 91 -5.24 8.02 3.73
C CYS A 91 -5.21 6.98 2.60
N ALA A 92 -6.23 6.13 2.56
CA ALA A 92 -6.43 5.17 1.49
C ALA A 92 -7.90 5.14 1.06
N ALA A 93 -8.15 5.02 -0.24
CA ALA A 93 -9.50 4.91 -0.80
C ALA A 93 -9.52 3.85 -1.90
N ASN A 94 -10.58 3.02 -1.90
CA ASN A 94 -10.85 2.07 -2.96
C ASN A 94 -11.99 2.60 -3.83
N VAL A 95 -11.77 2.70 -5.13
CA VAL A 95 -12.81 3.06 -6.09
C VAL A 95 -13.03 1.90 -7.04
N ILE A 96 -14.25 1.39 -7.10
CA ILE A 96 -14.67 0.30 -7.99
C ILE A 96 -15.51 0.91 -9.11
N TYR A 97 -15.26 0.49 -10.33
CA TYR A 97 -15.92 0.97 -11.54
C TYR A 97 -16.52 -0.19 -12.31
N THR A 98 -17.78 -0.07 -12.72
CA THR A 98 -18.43 -0.92 -13.70
C THR A 98 -18.24 -0.30 -15.10
N GLY A 99 -17.00 -0.31 -15.62
CA GLY A 99 -16.68 0.22 -16.95
C GLY A 99 -15.20 0.54 -17.20
N GLN A 100 -14.87 1.00 -18.42
CA GLN A 100 -13.51 1.47 -18.77
C GLN A 100 -13.32 2.93 -18.36
N LYS A 101 -12.80 3.16 -17.16
CA LYS A 101 -12.19 4.44 -16.77
C LYS A 101 -10.70 4.25 -16.51
N THR A 102 -9.91 5.21 -16.97
CA THR A 102 -8.47 5.30 -16.72
C THR A 102 -8.20 6.08 -15.44
N SER A 103 -7.37 5.52 -14.55
CA SER A 103 -6.84 6.23 -13.38
C SER A 103 -5.84 7.31 -13.81
N ARG A 104 -5.68 8.36 -12.99
CA ARG A 104 -4.60 9.33 -13.21
C ARG A 104 -3.28 8.70 -12.76
N GLY A 105 -2.18 9.11 -13.40
CA GLY A 105 -0.84 8.66 -13.00
C GLY A 105 -0.49 9.15 -11.59
N PRO A 106 0.42 8.47 -10.89
CA PRO A 106 0.86 8.89 -9.56
C PRO A 106 1.52 10.28 -9.62
N GLN A 107 1.21 11.13 -8.64
CA GLN A 107 1.90 12.39 -8.42
C GLN A 107 2.84 12.26 -7.23
N TYR A 108 4.11 12.54 -7.48
CA TYR A 108 5.12 12.52 -6.44
C TYR A 108 5.65 13.93 -6.23
N ASN A 109 5.49 14.47 -5.02
CA ASN A 109 6.19 15.67 -4.59
C ASN A 109 7.22 15.24 -3.55
N TYR A 110 8.44 14.97 -4.02
CA TYR A 110 9.53 14.57 -3.16
C TYR A 110 10.24 15.79 -2.58
N LEU A 111 10.26 15.89 -1.26
CA LEU A 111 11.33 16.62 -0.57
C LEU A 111 12.56 15.68 -0.50
N ASN A 112 13.74 16.25 -0.67
CA ASN A 112 14.96 15.61 -1.16
C ASN A 112 15.60 14.57 -0.20
N TYR A 113 15.11 13.31 -0.17
CA TYR A 113 15.77 12.20 0.55
C TYR A 113 16.64 11.37 -0.40
N ASN A 114 17.96 11.34 -0.12
CA ASN A 114 18.98 10.80 -1.03
C ASN A 114 19.34 9.32 -0.82
N PHE A 115 18.59 8.56 -0.02
CA PHE A 115 18.86 7.13 0.20
C PHE A 115 17.56 6.32 0.19
N PRO A 116 17.61 5.05 -0.25
CA PRO A 116 16.44 4.19 -0.25
C PRO A 116 16.07 3.75 1.17
N PHE A 117 14.77 3.68 1.47
CA PHE A 117 14.25 3.22 2.76
C PHE A 117 12.92 2.49 2.61
N VAL A 118 12.58 1.66 3.59
CA VAL A 118 11.27 1.01 3.73
C VAL A 118 10.57 1.63 4.94
N TRP A 119 9.27 1.83 4.83
CA TRP A 119 8.45 2.39 5.90
C TRP A 119 7.16 1.58 6.07
N LEU A 120 6.60 1.65 7.28
CA LEU A 120 5.38 0.97 7.66
C LEU A 120 4.62 1.80 8.71
N ILE A 121 3.30 1.83 8.60
CA ILE A 121 2.39 2.28 9.66
C ILE A 121 1.78 1.01 10.24
N TYR A 122 2.08 0.72 11.51
CA TYR A 122 1.76 -0.55 12.15
C TYR A 122 0.91 -0.34 13.41
N ASP A 123 -0.23 -1.03 13.45
CA ASP A 123 -1.04 -1.17 14.66
C ASP A 123 -0.45 -2.31 15.49
N LYS A 124 0.30 -1.95 16.52
CA LYS A 124 0.95 -2.90 17.43
C LYS A 124 -0.05 -3.72 18.25
N GLN A 125 -1.20 -3.16 18.60
CA GLN A 125 -2.21 -3.85 19.40
C GLN A 125 -2.87 -4.96 18.59
N ARG A 126 -3.21 -4.69 17.33
CA ARG A 126 -3.83 -5.67 16.42
C ARG A 126 -2.82 -6.49 15.61
N ARG A 127 -1.53 -6.15 15.71
CA ARG A 127 -0.43 -6.69 14.91
C ARG A 127 -0.68 -6.59 13.40
N ASN A 128 -1.23 -5.46 12.98
CA ASN A 128 -1.66 -5.21 11.60
C ASN A 128 -0.81 -4.14 10.94
N VAL A 129 -0.37 -4.41 9.70
CA VAL A 129 0.24 -3.39 8.85
C VAL A 129 -0.89 -2.60 8.17
N LEU A 130 -0.98 -1.31 8.48
CA LEU A 130 -1.98 -0.40 7.91
C LEU A 130 -1.51 0.17 6.57
N PHE A 131 -0.24 0.57 6.52
CA PHE A 131 0.42 1.06 5.31
C PHE A 131 1.84 0.51 5.24
N VAL A 132 2.33 0.27 4.03
CA VAL A 132 3.71 -0.12 3.77
C VAL A 132 4.18 0.47 2.45
N GLY A 133 5.45 0.85 2.41
CA GLY A 133 6.06 1.31 1.18
C GLY A 133 7.56 1.18 1.19
N ALA A 134 8.13 1.24 -0.01
CA ALA A 134 9.56 1.34 -0.22
C ALA A 134 9.81 2.60 -1.04
N PHE A 135 10.64 3.48 -0.50
CA PHE A 135 11.23 4.57 -1.24
C PHE A 135 12.53 4.06 -1.85
N ASN A 136 12.50 3.71 -3.12
CA ASN A 136 13.69 3.30 -3.85
C ASN A 136 14.00 4.40 -4.85
N LYS A 137 15.09 5.15 -4.65
CA LYS A 137 15.51 6.18 -5.61
C LYS A 137 15.86 5.49 -6.93
N PHE A 138 14.97 5.56 -7.90
CA PHE A 138 15.26 5.25 -9.29
C PHE A 138 14.83 6.46 -10.13
N GLU A 139 15.77 7.38 -10.34
CA GLU A 139 15.68 8.29 -11.48
C GLU A 139 16.13 7.54 -12.72
N LYS A 140 15.27 7.55 -13.74
CA LYS A 140 15.64 8.01 -15.07
C LYS A 140 14.42 8.63 -15.74
#